data_AF-A0A1F5BML5-F1
#
_entry.id   AF-A0A1F5BML5-F1
#
_cell.length_a   1.000
_cell.length_b   1.000
_cell.length_c   1.000
_cell.angle_alpha   90.00
_cell.angle_beta   90.00
_cell.angle_gamma   90.00
#
_symmetry.space_group_name_H-M   'P 1'
#
loop_
_entity.id
_entity.type
_entity.pdbx_description
1 polymer ?
#
loop_
_entity_poly.entity_id
_entity_poly.type
_entity_poly.pdbx_seq_one_letter_code
_entity_poly.pdbx_strand_id
1 'polypeptide(L)'
;MKGLTGFLWRYLPPIPEILIPAAISAVAILGSGILSGALKRRAGWPTGYTRKLFHFLIFFTAVGLHLWGGMPAVNILGVGMGIYVILIVRAGDRNFFFEALAREKDSPRRGYFIVLPYLTTALGGLLSNWLFGAFAVMGYLVGGAADAVAEPVGVRFGRHRYRVPSLKKVEIAERSVEGSLSVLVVSIVLSAVFFCAYYHLPLSRSLLSSLLLSVVVVFVEAASPHGADNLTIQVTASGLASFFVHLWG
;
A
#
# COMPACT_ATOMS: atom_id res chain seq x y z
N MET A 1 43.74 -4.10 -5.22
CA MET A 1 42.40 -3.84 -4.65
C MET A 1 41.51 -2.90 -5.50
N LYS A 2 41.68 -2.83 -6.84
CA LYS A 2 40.87 -1.96 -7.73
C LYS A 2 39.80 -2.70 -8.56
N GLY A 3 39.62 -4.01 -8.38
CA GLY A 3 38.80 -4.84 -9.29
C GLY A 3 37.32 -4.99 -8.92
N LEU A 4 37.00 -5.16 -7.63
CA LEU A 4 35.63 -5.46 -7.20
C LEU A 4 34.90 -4.25 -6.61
N THR A 5 35.59 -3.47 -5.76
CA THR A 5 35.05 -2.27 -5.13
C THR A 5 34.75 -1.18 -6.16
N GLY A 6 35.62 -0.98 -7.14
CA GLY A 6 35.39 -0.05 -8.25
C GLY A 6 34.31 -0.51 -9.23
N PHE A 7 34.08 -1.82 -9.35
CA PHE A 7 32.98 -2.37 -10.15
C PHE A 7 31.64 -2.17 -9.44
N LEU A 8 31.54 -2.51 -8.15
CA LEU A 8 30.33 -2.32 -7.35
C LEU A 8 29.95 -0.84 -7.20
N TRP A 9 30.94 0.06 -7.07
CA TRP A 9 30.69 1.50 -6.99
C TRP A 9 30.06 2.10 -8.25
N ARG A 10 30.20 1.47 -9.42
CA ARG A 10 29.56 1.93 -10.67
C ARG A 10 28.07 1.62 -10.74
N TYR A 11 27.59 0.70 -9.91
CA TYR A 11 26.17 0.31 -9.84
C TYR A 11 25.46 0.89 -8.62
N LEU A 12 26.20 1.57 -7.72
CA LEU A 12 25.60 2.34 -6.65
C LEU A 12 25.18 3.70 -7.21
N PRO A 13 23.89 4.08 -7.11
CA PRO A 13 23.47 5.41 -7.47
C PRO A 13 24.27 6.46 -6.67
N PRO A 14 24.44 7.67 -7.22
CA PRO A 14 25.05 8.80 -6.51
C PRO A 14 24.50 8.92 -5.08
N ILE A 15 25.38 9.24 -4.13
CA ILE A 15 25.03 9.35 -2.70
C ILE A 15 23.77 10.21 -2.46
N PRO A 16 23.56 11.38 -3.13
CA PRO A 16 22.33 12.16 -2.96
C PRO A 16 21.05 11.42 -3.37
N GLU A 17 21.12 10.59 -4.41
CA GLU A 17 20.00 9.79 -4.92
C GLU A 17 19.61 8.65 -3.98
N ILE A 18 20.47 8.33 -3.00
CA ILE A 18 20.18 7.35 -1.94
C ILE A 18 19.78 8.07 -0.65
N LEU A 19 20.53 9.11 -0.24
CA LEU A 19 20.35 9.76 1.06
C LEU A 19 19.03 10.51 1.18
N ILE A 20 18.61 11.23 0.14
CA ILE A 20 17.34 11.98 0.17
C ILE A 20 16.14 11.04 0.33
N PRO A 21 15.93 10.02 -0.55
CA PRO A 21 14.81 9.11 -0.38
C PRO A 21 14.93 8.27 0.88
N ALA A 22 16.14 7.95 1.35
CA ALA A 22 16.34 7.27 2.64
C ALA A 22 15.89 8.14 3.82
N ALA A 23 16.25 9.44 3.82
CA ALA A 23 15.84 10.37 4.86
C ALA A 23 14.31 10.57 4.86
N ILE A 24 13.71 10.79 3.69
CA ILE A 24 12.25 10.89 3.54
C ILE A 24 11.57 9.61 4.02
N SER A 25 12.08 8.44 3.63
CA SER A 25 11.55 7.15 4.05
C SER A 25 11.64 6.96 5.56
N ALA A 26 12.77 7.30 6.17
CA ALA A 26 12.96 7.18 7.62
C ALA A 26 12.00 8.09 8.38
N VAL A 27 11.85 9.35 7.94
CA VAL A 27 10.90 10.31 8.53
C VAL A 27 9.46 9.81 8.36
N ALA A 28 9.09 9.33 7.18
CA ALA A 28 7.75 8.81 6.93
C ALA A 28 7.44 7.56 7.77
N ILE A 29 8.35 6.59 7.83
CA ILE A 29 8.17 5.34 8.59
C ILE A 29 8.09 5.63 10.09
N LEU A 30 9.09 6.34 10.64
CA LEU A 30 9.13 6.64 12.07
C LEU A 30 8.02 7.60 12.47
N GLY A 31 7.76 8.65 11.67
CA GLY A 31 6.68 9.60 11.90
C GLY A 31 5.31 8.91 11.91
N SER A 32 5.03 8.05 10.92
CA SER A 32 3.79 7.27 10.86
C SER A 32 3.68 6.32 12.05
N GLY A 33 4.78 5.68 12.44
CA GLY A 33 4.84 4.78 13.60
C GLY A 33 4.60 5.52 14.93
N ILE A 34 5.23 6.67 15.11
CA ILE A 34 5.08 7.54 16.28
C ILE A 34 3.63 8.00 16.39
N LEU A 35 3.06 8.53 15.30
CA LEU A 35 1.69 8.99 15.25
C LEU A 35 0.71 7.85 15.57
N SER A 36 0.85 6.70 14.91
CA SER A 36 -0.03 5.55 15.09
C SER A 36 0.05 4.99 16.51
N GLY A 37 1.26 4.87 17.08
CA GLY A 37 1.44 4.42 18.45
C GLY A 37 0.92 5.43 19.48
N ALA A 38 1.06 6.73 19.21
CA ALA A 38 0.53 7.77 20.09
C ALA A 38 -1.00 7.76 20.09
N LEU A 39 -1.63 7.64 18.92
CA LEU A 39 -3.08 7.50 18.81
C LEU A 39 -3.59 6.23 19.51
N LYS A 40 -2.89 5.10 19.37
CA LYS A 40 -3.22 3.87 20.07
C LYS A 40 -3.15 4.04 21.59
N ARG A 41 -2.01 4.52 22.12
CA ARG A 41 -1.74 4.52 23.56
C ARG A 41 -2.29 5.71 24.32
N ARG A 42 -2.32 6.88 23.70
CA ARG A 42 -2.71 8.14 24.37
C ARG A 42 -4.13 8.55 24.02
N ALA A 43 -4.56 8.34 22.79
CA ALA A 43 -5.91 8.68 22.35
C ALA A 43 -6.88 7.47 22.36
N GLY A 44 -6.40 6.28 22.72
CA GLY A 44 -7.23 5.07 22.82
C GLY A 44 -7.79 4.57 21.49
N TRP A 45 -7.17 4.93 20.36
CA TRP A 45 -7.67 4.51 19.04
C TRP A 45 -7.60 2.98 18.89
N PRO A 46 -8.63 2.33 18.31
CA PRO A 46 -8.57 0.91 18.02
C PRO A 46 -7.47 0.59 17.00
N THR A 47 -6.85 -0.59 17.13
CA THR A 47 -5.66 -0.96 16.34
C THR A 47 -5.92 -1.02 14.84
N GLY A 48 -7.16 -1.33 14.44
CA GLY A 48 -7.57 -1.27 13.03
C GLY A 48 -7.35 0.12 12.43
N TYR A 49 -7.76 1.18 13.14
CA TYR A 49 -7.60 2.56 12.65
C TYR A 49 -6.13 2.99 12.61
N THR A 50 -5.34 2.70 13.65
CA THR A 50 -3.92 3.10 13.68
C THR A 50 -3.10 2.37 12.63
N ARG A 51 -3.40 1.08 12.39
CA ARG A 51 -2.79 0.32 11.30
C ARG A 51 -3.14 0.88 9.92
N LYS A 52 -4.40 1.28 9.69
CA LYS A 52 -4.82 1.85 8.40
C LYS A 52 -4.28 3.25 8.17
N LEU A 53 -4.14 4.05 9.22
CA LEU A 53 -3.44 5.33 9.14
C LEU A 53 -1.97 5.12 8.75
N PHE A 54 -1.27 4.21 9.42
CA PHE A 54 0.12 3.87 9.08
C PHE A 54 0.23 3.42 7.62
N HIS A 55 -0.63 2.48 7.20
CA HIS A 55 -0.69 1.98 5.83
C HIS A 55 -0.90 3.12 4.81
N PHE A 56 -1.90 3.98 5.03
CA PHE A 56 -2.20 5.11 4.16
C PHE A 56 -0.98 6.03 4.00
N LEU A 57 -0.34 6.44 5.10
CA LEU A 57 0.80 7.34 5.07
C LEU A 57 2.00 6.75 4.32
N ILE A 58 2.29 5.45 4.50
CA ILE A 58 3.38 4.78 3.79
C ILE A 58 3.08 4.67 2.29
N PHE A 59 1.86 4.32 1.90
CA PHE A 59 1.51 4.23 0.48
C PHE A 59 1.55 5.59 -0.22
N PHE A 60 1.07 6.66 0.41
CA PHE A 60 1.17 8.00 -0.17
C PHE A 60 2.62 8.52 -0.20
N THR A 61 3.45 8.10 0.75
CA THR A 61 4.91 8.32 0.66
C THR A 61 5.49 7.57 -0.55
N ALA A 62 5.07 6.31 -0.80
CA ALA A 62 5.49 5.55 -1.98
C ALA A 62 5.06 6.22 -3.28
N VAL A 63 3.85 6.80 -3.35
CA VAL A 63 3.40 7.62 -4.49
C VAL A 63 4.35 8.79 -4.71
N GLY A 64 4.61 9.60 -3.68
CA GLY A 64 5.51 10.76 -3.78
C GLY A 64 6.93 10.39 -4.19
N LEU A 65 7.50 9.34 -3.59
CA LEU A 65 8.83 8.85 -3.92
C LEU A 65 8.91 8.27 -5.34
N HIS A 66 7.87 7.58 -5.81
CA HIS A 66 7.83 7.07 -7.19
C HIS A 66 7.80 8.24 -8.18
N LEU A 67 6.96 9.24 -7.94
CA LEU A 67 6.86 10.42 -8.82
C LEU A 67 8.19 11.20 -8.87
N TRP A 68 8.93 11.23 -7.77
CA TRP A 68 10.19 11.97 -7.69
C TRP A 68 11.40 11.19 -8.22
N GLY A 69 11.56 9.92 -7.83
CA GLY A 69 12.77 9.13 -8.07
C GLY A 69 12.51 7.72 -8.59
N GLY A 70 11.28 7.43 -9.05
CA GLY A 70 10.91 6.17 -9.66
C GLY A 70 11.03 4.95 -8.74
N MET A 71 11.23 3.79 -9.36
CA MET A 71 11.39 2.51 -8.66
C MET A 71 12.53 2.53 -7.60
N PRO A 72 13.74 3.09 -7.86
CA PRO A 72 14.81 3.12 -6.87
C PRO A 72 14.41 3.79 -5.55
N ALA A 73 13.75 4.95 -5.62
CA ALA A 73 13.33 5.70 -4.42
C ALA A 73 12.30 4.91 -3.60
N VAL A 74 11.35 4.24 -4.24
CA VAL A 74 10.34 3.42 -3.55
C VAL A 74 10.95 2.14 -2.98
N ASN A 75 11.94 1.55 -3.65
CA ASN A 75 12.65 0.39 -3.12
C ASN A 75 13.40 0.73 -1.83
N ILE A 76 13.95 1.93 -1.71
CA ILE A 76 14.56 2.42 -0.46
C ILE A 76 13.51 2.48 0.66
N LEU A 77 12.30 2.99 0.38
CA LEU A 77 11.18 2.94 1.33
C LEU A 77 10.82 1.50 1.71
N GLY A 78 10.74 0.60 0.73
CA GLY A 78 10.44 -0.82 0.95
C GLY A 78 11.45 -1.51 1.87
N VAL A 79 12.75 -1.31 1.62
CA VAL A 79 13.83 -1.84 2.47
C VAL A 79 13.77 -1.25 3.88
N GLY A 80 13.61 0.07 3.99
CA GLY A 80 13.46 0.74 5.29
C GLY A 80 12.26 0.21 6.07
N MET A 81 11.13 -0.02 5.39
CA MET A 81 9.93 -0.59 5.98
C MET A 81 10.18 -2.05 6.42
N GLY A 82 10.92 -2.84 5.66
CA GLY A 82 11.32 -4.18 6.04
C GLY A 82 12.15 -4.22 7.32
N ILE A 83 13.14 -3.32 7.44
CA ILE A 83 13.92 -3.16 8.67
C ILE A 83 12.99 -2.80 9.83
N TYR A 84 12.10 -1.82 9.64
CA TYR A 84 11.14 -1.42 10.67
C TYR A 84 10.23 -2.58 11.11
N VAL A 85 9.63 -3.34 10.17
CA VAL A 85 8.81 -4.53 10.49
C VAL A 85 9.59 -5.54 11.31
N ILE A 86 10.82 -5.86 10.91
CA ILE A 86 11.68 -6.82 11.63
C ILE A 86 11.91 -6.33 13.06
N LEU A 87 12.26 -5.05 13.25
CA LEU A 87 12.55 -4.48 14.56
C LEU A 87 11.32 -4.50 15.49
N ILE A 88 10.14 -4.08 15.01
CA ILE A 88 8.95 -4.04 15.85
C ILE A 88 8.43 -5.43 16.18
N VAL A 89 8.49 -6.38 15.24
CA VAL A 89 8.05 -7.75 15.47
C VAL A 89 8.98 -8.46 16.46
N ARG A 90 10.29 -8.19 16.42
CA ARG A 90 11.25 -8.68 17.42
C ARG A 90 11.03 -8.05 18.79
N ALA A 91 10.64 -6.78 18.84
CA ALA A 91 10.32 -6.11 20.11
C ALA A 91 9.06 -6.69 20.77
N GLY A 92 8.09 -7.13 19.97
CA GLY A 92 6.94 -7.92 20.41
C GLY A 92 5.91 -7.14 21.23
N ASP A 93 5.07 -7.89 21.96
CA ASP A 93 3.97 -7.35 22.75
C ASP A 93 4.45 -6.29 23.74
N ARG A 94 3.59 -5.31 24.04
CA ARG A 94 3.89 -4.14 24.90
C ARG A 94 4.94 -3.19 24.33
N ASN A 95 5.52 -3.42 23.16
CA ASN A 95 6.31 -2.40 22.46
C ASN A 95 5.40 -1.30 21.86
N PHE A 96 5.85 -0.05 21.88
CA PHE A 96 5.06 1.10 21.42
C PHE A 96 4.63 0.99 19.95
N PHE A 97 5.57 0.63 19.07
CA PHE A 97 5.33 0.54 17.63
C PHE A 97 4.63 -0.75 17.24
N PHE A 98 4.94 -1.85 17.93
CA PHE A 98 4.27 -3.14 17.70
C PHE A 98 2.77 -3.03 18.00
N GLU A 99 2.39 -2.49 19.16
CA GLU A 99 0.99 -2.32 19.56
C GLU A 99 0.20 -1.36 18.66
N ALA A 100 0.89 -0.50 17.90
CA ALA A 100 0.24 0.37 16.92
C ALA A 100 -0.32 -0.39 15.71
N LEU A 101 0.24 -1.57 15.39
CA LEU A 101 -0.07 -2.32 14.17
C LEU A 101 -0.63 -3.73 14.44
N ALA A 102 -0.22 -4.34 15.55
CA ALA A 102 -0.56 -5.71 15.93
C ALA A 102 -2.00 -5.79 16.45
N ARG A 103 -2.96 -6.32 15.68
CA ARG A 103 -4.35 -6.45 16.16
C ARG A 103 -4.42 -7.48 17.30
N GLU A 104 -5.31 -7.23 18.25
CA GLU A 104 -5.52 -8.10 19.41
C GLU A 104 -6.12 -9.45 19.00
N LYS A 105 -7.06 -9.41 18.03
CA LYS A 105 -7.73 -10.62 17.48
C LYS A 105 -6.80 -11.57 16.73
N ASP A 106 -5.62 -11.11 16.33
CA ASP A 106 -4.64 -11.91 15.58
C ASP A 106 -3.76 -12.76 16.53
N SER A 107 -4.03 -12.74 17.84
CA SER A 107 -3.36 -13.57 18.84
C SER A 107 -3.60 -15.07 18.58
N PRO A 108 -2.58 -15.95 18.75
CA PRO A 108 -1.23 -15.68 19.25
C PRO A 108 -0.21 -15.24 18.18
N ARG A 109 -0.60 -15.12 16.90
CA ARG A 109 0.31 -14.89 15.77
C ARG A 109 0.33 -13.44 15.28
N ARG A 110 0.18 -12.46 16.17
CA ARG A 110 0.04 -11.04 15.83
C ARG A 110 1.15 -10.53 14.89
N GLY A 111 2.41 -10.91 15.15
CA GLY A 111 3.55 -10.52 14.31
C GLY A 111 3.48 -11.07 12.87
N TYR A 112 2.95 -12.28 12.67
CA TYR A 112 2.74 -12.85 11.33
C TYR A 112 1.78 -11.99 10.49
N PHE A 113 0.74 -11.45 11.13
CA PHE A 113 -0.25 -10.56 10.49
C PHE A 113 0.23 -9.11 10.30
N ILE A 114 1.47 -8.81 10.66
CA ILE A 114 2.22 -7.61 10.23
C ILE A 114 3.14 -7.97 9.06
N VAL A 115 3.88 -9.09 9.18
CA VAL A 115 4.85 -9.53 8.17
C VAL A 115 4.18 -9.89 6.84
N LEU A 116 3.09 -10.67 6.87
CA LEU A 116 2.43 -11.12 5.63
C LEU A 116 1.92 -9.93 4.79
N PRO A 117 1.15 -8.97 5.31
CA PRO A 117 0.74 -7.79 4.56
C PRO A 117 1.90 -6.95 4.05
N TYR A 118 3.00 -6.86 4.81
CA TYR A 118 4.21 -6.18 4.34
C TYR A 118 4.80 -6.90 3.12
N LEU A 119 4.95 -8.23 3.18
CA LEU A 119 5.49 -9.03 2.08
C LEU A 119 4.62 -8.96 0.83
N THR A 120 3.29 -9.07 0.97
CA THR A 120 2.37 -8.96 -0.16
C THR A 120 2.37 -7.56 -0.77
N THR A 121 2.47 -6.53 0.08
CA THR A 121 2.60 -5.14 -0.38
C THR A 121 3.90 -4.91 -1.13
N ALA A 122 5.04 -5.34 -0.58
CA ALA A 122 6.36 -5.20 -1.19
C ALA A 122 6.44 -5.96 -2.52
N LEU A 123 5.94 -7.20 -2.56
CA LEU A 123 5.88 -7.98 -3.79
C LEU A 123 4.96 -7.34 -4.84
N GLY A 124 3.78 -6.86 -4.44
CA GLY A 124 2.87 -6.12 -5.33
C GLY A 124 3.51 -4.89 -5.93
N GLY A 125 4.25 -4.13 -5.12
CA GLY A 125 5.02 -2.98 -5.59
C GLY A 125 6.10 -3.40 -6.58
N LEU A 126 6.98 -4.33 -6.21
CA LEU A 126 8.05 -4.82 -7.09
C LEU A 126 7.52 -5.30 -8.44
N LEU A 127 6.47 -6.15 -8.44
CA LEU A 127 5.84 -6.63 -9.67
C LEU A 127 5.23 -5.48 -10.48
N SER A 128 4.55 -4.54 -9.84
CA SER A 128 3.95 -3.40 -10.53
C SER A 128 5.00 -2.55 -11.24
N ASN A 129 6.14 -2.28 -10.59
CA ASN A 129 7.21 -1.51 -11.23
C ASN A 129 7.92 -2.30 -12.31
N TRP A 130 8.13 -3.60 -12.11
CA TRP A 130 8.82 -4.42 -13.09
C TRP A 130 7.99 -4.61 -14.36
N LEU A 131 6.69 -4.85 -14.21
CA LEU A 131 5.78 -5.11 -15.33
C LEU A 131 5.27 -3.82 -16.00
N PHE A 132 5.08 -2.74 -15.23
CA PHE A 132 4.39 -1.54 -15.71
C PHE A 132 5.16 -0.23 -15.48
N GLY A 133 6.37 -0.27 -14.94
CA GLY A 133 7.25 0.90 -14.81
C GLY A 133 6.57 2.08 -14.09
N ALA A 134 6.48 3.21 -14.78
CA ALA A 134 5.89 4.45 -14.28
C ALA A 134 4.39 4.34 -13.90
N PHE A 135 3.68 3.34 -14.41
CA PHE A 135 2.27 3.12 -14.07
C PHE A 135 2.07 2.46 -12.70
N ALA A 136 3.15 1.96 -12.07
CA ALA A 136 3.11 1.39 -10.72
C ALA A 136 2.59 2.37 -9.66
N VAL A 137 2.76 3.67 -9.90
CA VAL A 137 2.23 4.73 -9.02
C VAL A 137 0.71 4.65 -8.86
N MET A 138 -0.04 4.22 -9.89
CA MET A 138 -1.48 4.01 -9.77
C MET A 138 -1.78 2.85 -8.81
N GLY A 139 -0.99 1.77 -8.87
CA GLY A 139 -1.07 0.66 -7.94
C GLY A 139 -0.91 1.10 -6.49
N TYR A 140 0.09 1.93 -6.20
CA TYR A 140 0.30 2.49 -4.86
C TYR A 140 -0.86 3.37 -4.42
N LEU A 141 -1.30 4.26 -5.30
CA LEU A 141 -2.36 5.22 -4.99
C LEU A 141 -3.66 4.50 -4.64
N VAL A 142 -4.10 3.59 -5.52
CA VAL A 142 -5.36 2.87 -5.35
C VAL A 142 -5.25 1.84 -4.23
N GLY A 143 -4.18 1.03 -4.21
CA GLY A 143 -3.96 0.02 -3.16
C GLY A 143 -3.92 0.63 -1.77
N GLY A 144 -3.19 1.73 -1.59
CA GLY A 144 -3.06 2.43 -0.33
C GLY A 144 -4.35 3.09 0.15
N ALA A 145 -5.09 3.73 -0.76
CA ALA A 145 -6.30 4.47 -0.41
C ALA A 145 -7.51 3.56 -0.24
N ALA A 146 -7.70 2.58 -1.13
CA ALA A 146 -8.81 1.64 -1.08
C ALA A 146 -8.83 0.89 0.25
N ASP A 147 -7.72 0.25 0.62
CA ASP A 147 -7.63 -0.55 1.84
C ASP A 147 -7.72 0.30 3.11
N ALA A 148 -7.24 1.55 3.08
CA ALA A 148 -7.31 2.50 4.18
C ALA A 148 -8.73 2.99 4.47
N VAL A 149 -9.57 3.17 3.46
CA VAL A 149 -10.94 3.68 3.62
C VAL A 149 -11.96 2.56 3.82
N ALA A 150 -11.75 1.41 3.16
CA ALA A 150 -12.68 0.27 3.21
C ALA A 150 -12.94 -0.25 4.63
N GLU A 151 -11.88 -0.41 5.44
CA GLU A 151 -12.00 -0.95 6.79
C GLU A 151 -12.78 -0.02 7.74
N PRO A 152 -12.45 1.28 7.89
CA PRO A 152 -13.25 2.21 8.68
C PRO A 152 -14.72 2.29 8.25
N VAL A 153 -14.98 2.37 6.94
CA VAL A 153 -16.35 2.43 6.42
C VAL A 153 -17.09 1.12 6.69
N GLY A 154 -16.47 -0.01 6.42
CA GLY A 154 -17.07 -1.32 6.64
C GLY A 154 -17.30 -1.64 8.12
N VAL A 155 -16.46 -1.16 9.03
CA VAL A 155 -16.68 -1.31 10.48
C VAL A 155 -17.82 -0.43 10.96
N ARG A 156 -17.92 0.82 10.49
CA ARG A 156 -18.87 1.81 11.01
C ARG A 156 -20.25 1.76 10.35
N PHE A 157 -20.29 1.42 9.05
CA PHE A 157 -21.50 1.48 8.23
C PHE A 157 -21.85 0.14 7.57
N GLY A 158 -21.00 -0.88 7.69
CA GLY A 158 -21.18 -2.16 7.01
C GLY A 158 -22.35 -2.97 7.56
N ARG A 159 -23.48 -2.96 6.85
CA ARG A 159 -24.69 -3.75 7.18
C ARG A 159 -24.77 -5.02 6.33
N HIS A 160 -24.27 -4.98 5.10
CA HIS A 160 -24.40 -6.10 4.16
C HIS A 160 -23.07 -6.84 4.03
N ARG A 161 -22.94 -7.98 4.73
CA ARG A 161 -21.70 -8.77 4.78
C ARG A 161 -21.66 -9.85 3.69
N TYR A 162 -20.47 -10.10 3.16
CA TYR A 162 -20.20 -11.21 2.25
C TYR A 162 -18.84 -11.85 2.58
N ARG A 163 -18.70 -13.13 2.23
CA ARG A 163 -17.50 -13.92 2.51
C ARG A 163 -16.48 -13.75 1.39
N VAL A 164 -15.21 -13.57 1.76
CA VAL A 164 -14.10 -13.53 0.81
C VAL A 164 -13.19 -14.75 0.99
N PRO A 165 -12.44 -15.15 -0.06
CA PRO A 165 -11.47 -16.22 0.06
C PRO A 165 -10.47 -15.94 1.19
N SER A 166 -10.12 -16.97 1.94
CA SER A 166 -9.15 -16.91 3.02
C SER A 166 -8.07 -17.96 2.77
N LEU A 167 -6.80 -17.62 3.00
CA LEU A 167 -5.73 -18.61 2.95
C LEU A 167 -6.01 -19.68 4.01
N LYS A 168 -5.71 -20.96 3.71
CA LYS A 168 -6.16 -22.22 4.35
C LYS A 168 -6.01 -22.36 5.90
N LYS A 169 -5.70 -21.31 6.66
CA LYS A 169 -5.54 -21.30 8.12
C LYS A 169 -6.10 -20.05 8.84
N VAL A 170 -6.82 -19.16 8.16
CA VAL A 170 -7.42 -17.95 8.75
C VAL A 170 -8.94 -18.10 8.74
N GLU A 171 -9.60 -17.68 9.83
CA GLU A 171 -11.06 -17.60 9.94
C GLU A 171 -11.71 -17.00 8.69
N ILE A 172 -12.98 -17.32 8.45
CA ILE A 172 -13.76 -16.78 7.33
C ILE A 172 -13.64 -15.26 7.37
N ALA A 173 -12.93 -14.69 6.39
CA ALA A 173 -12.81 -13.26 6.27
C ALA A 173 -14.10 -12.72 5.66
N GLU A 174 -14.69 -11.74 6.33
CA GLU A 174 -15.90 -11.06 5.88
C GLU A 174 -15.59 -9.63 5.49
N ARG A 175 -16.26 -9.18 4.43
CA ARG A 175 -16.28 -7.78 4.00
C ARG A 175 -17.70 -7.28 3.92
N SER A 176 -17.86 -5.97 3.76
CA SER A 176 -19.16 -5.32 3.64
C SER A 176 -19.30 -4.63 2.29
N VAL A 177 -20.49 -4.68 1.70
CA VAL A 177 -20.81 -3.98 0.44
C VAL A 177 -20.52 -2.48 0.58
N GLU A 178 -20.81 -1.88 1.72
CA GLU A 178 -20.54 -0.45 2.00
C GLU A 178 -19.03 -0.15 1.98
N GLY A 179 -18.21 -1.10 2.45
CA GLY A 179 -16.76 -1.03 2.38
C GLY A 179 -16.27 -1.04 0.93
N SER A 180 -16.75 -1.98 0.11
CA SER A 180 -16.39 -2.04 -1.31
C SER A 180 -16.94 -0.87 -2.13
N LEU A 181 -18.09 -0.31 -1.77
CA LEU A 181 -18.58 0.93 -2.37
C LEU A 181 -17.65 2.10 -2.06
N SER A 182 -17.08 2.16 -0.85
CA SER A 182 -16.08 3.17 -0.54
C SER A 182 -14.79 3.00 -1.36
N VAL A 183 -14.36 1.75 -1.59
CA VAL A 183 -13.26 1.44 -2.51
C VAL A 183 -13.56 1.94 -3.92
N LEU A 184 -14.77 1.68 -4.42
CA LEU A 184 -15.19 2.15 -5.74
C LEU A 184 -15.07 3.67 -5.86
N VAL A 185 -15.69 4.41 -4.93
CA VAL A 185 -15.73 5.88 -4.96
C VAL A 185 -14.34 6.48 -4.85
N VAL A 186 -13.54 6.02 -3.87
CA VAL A 186 -12.18 6.53 -3.66
C VAL A 186 -11.29 6.22 -4.87
N SER A 187 -11.39 5.02 -5.43
CA SER A 187 -10.63 4.64 -6.63
C SER A 187 -11.03 5.49 -7.84
N ILE A 188 -12.31 5.80 -8.03
CA ILE A 188 -12.78 6.66 -9.12
C ILE A 188 -12.15 8.05 -8.98
N VAL A 189 -12.26 8.66 -7.80
CA VAL A 189 -11.77 10.02 -7.57
C VAL A 189 -10.25 10.11 -7.78
N LEU A 190 -9.50 9.23 -7.13
CA LEU A 190 -8.03 9.29 -7.17
C LEU A 190 -7.49 8.94 -8.56
N SER A 191 -8.02 7.90 -9.19
CA SER A 191 -7.58 7.52 -10.54
C SER A 191 -7.97 8.59 -11.57
N ALA A 192 -9.12 9.26 -11.42
CA ALA A 192 -9.55 10.30 -12.38
C ALA A 192 -8.62 11.50 -12.32
N VAL A 193 -8.23 11.90 -11.10
CA VAL A 193 -7.23 12.96 -10.90
C VAL A 193 -5.90 12.54 -11.54
N PHE A 194 -5.43 11.32 -11.35
CA PHE A 194 -4.17 10.86 -11.96
C PHE A 194 -4.24 10.76 -13.49
N PHE A 195 -5.30 10.16 -14.04
CA PHE A 195 -5.49 10.08 -15.49
C PHE A 195 -5.53 11.45 -16.15
N CYS A 196 -6.23 12.41 -15.53
CA CYS A 196 -6.35 13.75 -16.07
C CYS A 196 -5.10 14.61 -15.86
N ALA A 197 -4.57 14.66 -14.64
CA ALA A 197 -3.52 15.61 -14.27
C ALA A 197 -2.11 15.08 -14.51
N TYR A 198 -1.89 13.77 -14.34
CA TYR A 198 -0.57 13.17 -14.45
C TYR A 198 -0.36 12.44 -15.78
N TYR A 199 -1.36 11.68 -16.25
CA TYR A 199 -1.28 10.99 -17.55
C TYR A 199 -1.86 11.80 -18.72
N HIS A 200 -2.37 13.01 -18.45
CA HIS A 200 -2.84 13.96 -19.47
C HIS A 200 -3.91 13.41 -20.43
N LEU A 201 -4.73 12.46 -19.97
CA LEU A 201 -5.85 11.94 -20.76
C LEU A 201 -7.01 12.95 -20.81
N PRO A 202 -7.74 13.06 -21.94
CA PRO A 202 -8.95 13.87 -22.03
C PRO A 202 -9.94 13.51 -20.92
N LEU A 203 -10.68 14.51 -20.40
CA LEU A 203 -11.59 14.33 -19.25
C LEU A 203 -12.56 13.15 -19.44
N SER A 204 -13.16 13.00 -20.62
CA SER A 204 -14.07 11.89 -20.92
C SER A 204 -13.40 10.51 -20.82
N ARG A 205 -12.18 10.38 -21.34
CA ARG A 205 -11.39 9.14 -21.28
C ARG A 205 -10.87 8.88 -19.87
N SER A 206 -10.50 9.92 -19.14
CA SER A 206 -10.12 9.83 -17.73
C SER A 206 -11.26 9.29 -16.88
N LEU A 207 -12.47 9.87 -16.99
CA LEU A 207 -13.64 9.43 -16.24
C LEU A 207 -14.05 7.99 -16.58
N LEU A 208 -14.03 7.63 -17.87
CA LEU A 208 -14.33 6.26 -18.30
C LEU A 208 -13.30 5.26 -17.78
N SER A 209 -12.00 5.57 -17.92
CA SER A 209 -10.91 4.71 -17.45
C SER A 209 -10.96 4.52 -15.95
N SER A 210 -11.27 5.58 -15.19
CA SER A 210 -11.45 5.54 -13.74
C SER A 210 -12.61 4.67 -13.31
N LEU A 211 -13.75 4.79 -13.98
CA LEU A 211 -14.92 3.95 -13.70
C LEU A 211 -14.58 2.47 -13.93
N LEU A 212 -14.03 2.14 -15.10
CA LEU A 212 -13.67 0.78 -15.45
C LEU A 212 -12.60 0.21 -14.52
N LEU A 213 -11.54 0.98 -14.24
CA LEU A 213 -10.49 0.59 -13.30
C LEU A 213 -11.06 0.26 -11.93
N SER A 214 -11.91 1.14 -11.40
CA SER A 214 -12.44 1.01 -10.04
C SER A 214 -13.40 -0.17 -9.91
N VAL A 215 -14.22 -0.44 -10.94
CA VAL A 215 -15.08 -1.62 -10.99
C VAL A 215 -14.24 -2.89 -10.94
N VAL A 216 -13.18 -2.99 -11.77
CA VAL A 216 -12.29 -4.15 -11.76
C VAL A 216 -11.57 -4.28 -10.42
N VAL A 217 -11.10 -3.17 -9.84
CA VAL A 217 -10.46 -3.17 -8.51
C VAL A 217 -11.39 -3.72 -7.45
N VAL A 218 -12.68 -3.34 -7.40
CA VAL A 218 -13.64 -3.88 -6.42
C VAL A 218 -13.84 -5.39 -6.60
N PHE A 219 -13.91 -5.89 -7.83
CA PHE A 219 -14.00 -7.33 -8.08
C PHE A 219 -12.72 -8.06 -7.66
N VAL A 220 -11.56 -7.50 -7.98
CA VAL A 220 -10.26 -8.05 -7.55
C VAL A 220 -10.16 -8.04 -6.04
N GLU A 221 -10.56 -6.95 -5.39
CA GLU A 221 -10.65 -6.81 -3.95
C GLU A 221 -11.45 -8.00 -3.42
N ALA A 222 -12.71 -8.19 -3.86
CA ALA A 222 -13.61 -9.24 -3.39
C ALA A 222 -13.12 -10.67 -3.65
N ALA A 223 -12.37 -10.88 -4.75
CA ALA A 223 -11.82 -12.19 -5.10
C ALA A 223 -10.46 -12.49 -4.43
N SER A 224 -9.79 -11.47 -3.88
CA SER A 224 -8.45 -11.63 -3.33
C SER A 224 -8.46 -12.29 -1.96
N PRO A 225 -7.52 -13.22 -1.69
CA PRO A 225 -7.37 -13.78 -0.35
C PRO A 225 -7.07 -12.68 0.67
N HIS A 226 -7.64 -12.81 1.87
CA HIS A 226 -7.38 -11.86 2.96
C HIS A 226 -5.87 -11.69 3.22
N GLY A 227 -5.37 -10.45 3.15
CA GLY A 227 -3.96 -10.10 3.33
C GLY A 227 -3.08 -10.21 2.08
N ALA A 228 -3.62 -10.68 0.95
CA ALA A 228 -2.97 -10.68 -0.37
C ALA A 228 -3.59 -9.66 -1.34
N ASP A 229 -4.68 -9.01 -0.95
CA ASP A 229 -5.37 -7.93 -1.68
C ASP A 229 -4.45 -6.78 -2.08
N ASN A 230 -3.51 -6.39 -1.21
CA ASN A 230 -2.54 -5.34 -1.58
C ASN A 230 -1.69 -5.72 -2.80
N LEU A 231 -1.35 -7.01 -2.98
CA LEU A 231 -0.57 -7.45 -4.13
C LEU A 231 -1.41 -7.33 -5.39
N THR A 232 -2.60 -7.93 -5.38
CA THR A 232 -3.47 -8.04 -6.54
C THR A 232 -3.98 -6.67 -6.98
N ILE A 233 -4.41 -5.82 -6.03
CA ILE A 233 -4.90 -4.46 -6.34
C ILE A 233 -3.78 -3.61 -6.95
N GLN A 234 -2.56 -3.64 -6.38
CA GLN A 234 -1.43 -2.87 -6.94
C GLN A 234 -1.14 -3.29 -8.39
N VAL A 235 -1.00 -4.59 -8.64
CA VAL A 235 -0.68 -5.11 -9.97
C VAL A 235 -1.80 -4.80 -10.96
N THR A 236 -3.06 -5.02 -10.56
CA THR A 236 -4.21 -4.76 -11.44
C THR A 236 -4.37 -3.28 -11.75
N ALA A 237 -4.33 -2.39 -10.75
CA ALA A 237 -4.51 -0.96 -10.98
C ALA A 237 -3.36 -0.39 -11.83
N SER A 238 -2.13 -0.86 -11.63
CA SER A 238 -0.98 -0.48 -12.46
C SER A 238 -1.12 -0.96 -13.91
N GLY A 239 -1.54 -2.21 -14.10
CA GLY A 239 -1.75 -2.79 -15.43
C GLY A 239 -2.88 -2.12 -16.20
N LEU A 240 -4.00 -1.81 -15.53
CA LEU A 240 -5.11 -1.08 -16.14
C LEU A 240 -4.73 0.36 -16.47
N ALA A 241 -3.98 1.05 -15.60
CA ALA A 241 -3.47 2.37 -15.92
C ALA A 241 -2.58 2.37 -17.15
N SER A 242 -1.63 1.42 -17.22
CA SER A 242 -0.80 1.23 -18.41
C SER A 242 -1.66 0.97 -19.64
N PHE A 243 -2.58 0.01 -19.57
CA PHE A 243 -3.46 -0.34 -20.69
C PHE A 243 -4.27 0.86 -21.21
N PHE A 244 -4.95 1.60 -20.32
CA PHE A 244 -5.76 2.73 -20.72
C PHE A 244 -4.93 3.87 -21.28
N VAL A 245 -3.77 4.18 -20.70
CA VAL A 245 -2.92 5.24 -21.25
C VAL A 245 -2.40 4.88 -22.64
N HIS A 246 -2.07 3.63 -22.92
CA HIS A 246 -1.68 3.19 -24.28
C HIS A 246 -2.86 3.09 -25.25
N LEU A 247 -4.07 2.80 -24.76
CA LEU A 247 -5.27 2.72 -25.60
C LEU A 247 -5.77 4.12 -26.02
N TRP A 248 -5.61 5.10 -25.12
CA TRP A 248 -6.17 6.43 -25.25
C TRP A 248 -5.16 7.52 -25.61
N GLY A 249 -3.87 7.28 -25.41
CA GLY A 249 -2.76 8.15 -25.81
C GLY A 249 -2.40 7.98 -27.26
#